data_AF-W6L166-F1
#
_entry.id   AF-W6L166-F1
#
_cell.length_a   1.000
_cell.length_b   1.000
_cell.length_c   1.000
_cell.angle_alpha   90.00
_cell.angle_beta   90.00
_cell.angle_gamma   90.00
#
_symmetry.space_group_name_H-M   'P 1'
#
loop_
_entity.id
_entity.type
_entity.pdbx_description
1 polymer ?
#
loop_
_entity_poly.entity_id
_entity_poly.type
_entity_poly.pdbx_seq_one_letter_code
_entity_poly.pdbx_strand_id
1 'polypeptide(L)'
;MLRKRLNKHNLCYKLEKVLPLVKKSIPELSGLPLSSIIVATAFASSKTLASAFHTPGCPFYSRQLPITELMSDATLQDKICVSCLKKEVHFLSSEAFCDDMEMRCIAESSEVDQVPRQLLSKIVNDYGSFSSFVEDLVFFSCNQASPGRTWGVFDGKKISIMSLPLNVVPLIYGLWPLALINMSERYLCDEILALSTQAELTAHTTLQSTQKPFWSRAARNPFSIISAPQHYLSPLSAVSIEDGDERLHKIRKQVAKKSVNFMRWSFVNNQLIEATNYFSSPERRTAHSEYRAREEREASLLALRNYKEHTDNIHDLSDTAGPVHSISLNASKRTDISHDMSSHNEGLGHNSRSAEVEGYYRSYCSSEVNQKATNESSNLSEEKKETNNQGQELSFTSSEYSDANATTKIDLPDPNVLQHADGSWEYQYRNGDQTFVLTDGTKVFKTEGVTTTVRTDGSTLFEYPNGSVILDRSDGIRITTYPDGTSKEEDINS
;
A
#
# COMPACT_ATOMS: atom_id res chain seq x y z
N MET A 1 -9.75 -20.64 -19.94
CA MET A 1 -10.91 -19.73 -19.69
C MET A 1 -12.01 -20.34 -18.81
N LEU A 2 -12.49 -21.57 -19.05
CA LEU A 2 -13.61 -22.18 -18.29
C LEU A 2 -13.36 -22.28 -16.76
N ARG A 3 -12.16 -22.68 -16.32
CA ARG A 3 -11.81 -22.72 -14.88
C ARG A 3 -11.79 -21.34 -14.19
N LYS A 4 -11.37 -20.27 -14.91
CA LYS A 4 -11.42 -18.89 -14.38
C LYS A 4 -12.87 -18.44 -14.18
N ARG A 5 -13.76 -18.74 -15.15
CA ARG A 5 -15.21 -18.44 -15.04
C ARG A 5 -15.88 -19.17 -13.86
N LEU A 6 -15.52 -20.43 -13.62
CA LEU A 6 -16.05 -21.20 -12.48
C LEU A 6 -15.64 -20.63 -11.11
N ASN A 7 -14.44 -20.04 -11.00
CA ASN A 7 -13.99 -19.42 -9.74
C ASN A 7 -14.62 -18.05 -9.50
N LYS A 8 -14.77 -17.23 -10.55
CA LYS A 8 -15.52 -15.97 -10.46
C LYS A 8 -16.95 -16.22 -9.97
N HIS A 9 -17.60 -17.26 -10.49
CA HIS A 9 -18.96 -17.60 -10.05
C HIS A 9 -19.03 -17.99 -8.56
N ASN A 10 -17.99 -18.63 -8.01
CA ASN A 10 -17.94 -19.00 -6.60
C ASN A 10 -17.68 -17.78 -5.70
N LEU A 11 -16.74 -16.91 -6.07
CA LEU A 11 -16.44 -15.70 -5.29
C LEU A 11 -17.63 -14.72 -5.27
N CYS A 12 -18.23 -14.44 -6.42
CA CYS A 12 -19.42 -13.59 -6.49
C CYS A 12 -20.57 -14.19 -5.66
N TYR A 13 -20.80 -15.50 -5.76
CA TYR A 13 -21.83 -16.18 -4.97
C TYR A 13 -21.56 -16.12 -3.46
N LYS A 14 -20.31 -16.33 -3.03
CA LYS A 14 -19.93 -16.18 -1.62
C LYS A 14 -20.15 -14.76 -1.15
N LEU A 15 -19.73 -13.77 -1.93
CA LEU A 15 -19.91 -12.36 -1.58
C LEU A 15 -21.40 -12.00 -1.51
N GLU A 16 -22.22 -12.44 -2.46
CA GLU A 16 -23.68 -12.27 -2.45
C GLU A 16 -24.34 -12.86 -1.20
N LYS A 17 -23.83 -14.01 -0.72
CA LYS A 17 -24.30 -14.60 0.54
C LYS A 17 -23.87 -13.81 1.77
N VAL A 18 -22.65 -13.26 1.76
CA VAL A 18 -22.08 -12.54 2.91
C VAL A 18 -22.66 -11.12 3.02
N LEU A 19 -22.95 -10.47 1.89
CA LEU A 19 -23.44 -9.09 1.84
C LEU A 19 -24.68 -8.82 2.71
N PRO A 20 -25.73 -9.67 2.76
CA PRO A 20 -26.84 -9.50 3.69
C PRO A 20 -26.42 -9.42 5.16
N LEU A 21 -25.43 -10.21 5.57
CA LEU A 21 -24.88 -10.18 6.94
C LEU A 21 -24.13 -8.87 7.18
N VAL A 22 -23.39 -8.40 6.18
CA VAL A 22 -22.76 -7.08 6.22
C VAL A 22 -23.81 -5.98 6.37
N LYS A 23 -24.92 -6.02 5.63
CA LYS A 23 -25.98 -5.01 5.78
C LYS A 23 -26.61 -5.01 7.17
N LYS A 24 -26.77 -6.20 7.78
CA LYS A 24 -27.29 -6.35 9.15
C LYS A 24 -26.30 -5.79 10.19
N SER A 25 -25.01 -6.05 10.02
CA SER A 25 -23.97 -5.69 11.01
C SER A 25 -23.27 -4.34 10.76
N ILE A 26 -23.29 -3.85 9.52
CA ILE A 26 -22.61 -2.66 9.01
C ILE A 26 -23.46 -2.03 7.87
N PRO A 27 -24.57 -1.33 8.21
CA PRO A 27 -25.52 -0.81 7.21
C PRO A 27 -24.89 0.10 6.16
N GLU A 28 -23.83 0.82 6.53
CA GLU A 28 -23.10 1.77 5.68
C GLU A 28 -22.50 1.14 4.41
N LEU A 29 -22.27 -0.18 4.40
CA LEU A 29 -21.68 -0.87 3.26
C LEU A 29 -22.70 -1.30 2.20
N SER A 30 -24.00 -1.13 2.46
CA SER A 30 -25.05 -1.57 1.55
C SER A 30 -25.07 -0.73 0.26
N GLY A 31 -24.87 -1.38 -0.89
CA GLY A 31 -24.97 -0.74 -2.20
C GLY A 31 -23.71 0.02 -2.62
N LEU A 32 -22.64 -0.06 -1.83
CA LEU A 32 -21.34 0.49 -2.21
C LEU A 32 -20.67 -0.37 -3.30
N PRO A 33 -19.88 0.24 -4.20
CA PRO A 33 -19.05 -0.51 -5.13
C PRO A 33 -17.97 -1.31 -4.38
N LEU A 34 -17.45 -2.37 -5.00
CA LEU A 34 -16.43 -3.25 -4.40
C LEU A 34 -15.22 -2.48 -3.87
N SER A 35 -14.74 -1.47 -4.61
CA SER A 35 -13.62 -0.62 -4.19
C SER A 35 -13.89 0.08 -2.87
N SER A 36 -15.09 0.64 -2.67
CA SER A 36 -15.48 1.27 -1.41
C SER A 36 -15.61 0.25 -0.28
N ILE A 37 -16.15 -0.95 -0.54
CA ILE A 37 -16.22 -2.03 0.45
C ILE A 37 -14.83 -2.43 0.91
N ILE A 38 -13.88 -2.58 -0.03
CA ILE A 38 -12.49 -2.90 0.28
C ILE A 38 -11.88 -1.86 1.22
N VAL A 39 -11.96 -0.58 0.87
CA VAL A 39 -11.38 0.51 1.67
C VAL A 39 -12.02 0.57 3.06
N ALA A 40 -13.35 0.46 3.14
CA ALA A 40 -14.07 0.51 4.40
C ALA A 40 -13.83 -0.72 5.31
N THR A 41 -13.33 -1.83 4.75
CA THR A 41 -13.02 -3.05 5.51
C THR A 41 -11.52 -3.27 5.74
N ALA A 42 -10.64 -2.51 5.07
CA ALA A 42 -9.19 -2.68 5.12
C ALA A 42 -8.57 -2.45 6.51
N PHE A 43 -9.05 -1.43 7.22
CA PHE A 43 -8.44 -0.96 8.46
C PHE A 43 -9.02 -1.58 9.73
N ALA A 44 -9.65 -2.75 9.64
CA ALA A 44 -10.11 -3.49 10.83
C ALA A 44 -8.97 -3.92 11.78
N SER A 45 -7.69 -3.64 11.46
CA SER A 45 -6.52 -4.00 12.25
C SER A 45 -5.57 -2.85 12.60
N SER A 46 -5.79 -1.61 12.12
CA SER A 46 -4.89 -0.51 12.47
C SER A 46 -5.24 0.02 13.87
N LYS A 47 -4.23 -0.01 14.74
CA LYS A 47 -4.19 0.19 16.19
C LYS A 47 -4.97 1.37 16.80
N THR A 48 -5.54 2.27 15.99
CA THR A 48 -6.23 3.51 16.44
C THR A 48 -7.71 3.35 16.73
N LEU A 49 -8.36 2.30 16.20
CA LEU A 49 -9.61 1.82 16.78
C LEU A 49 -9.24 0.73 17.76
N ALA A 50 -9.24 1.09 19.05
CA ALA A 50 -9.13 0.17 20.17
C ALA A 50 -9.75 -1.17 19.80
N SER A 51 -8.94 -2.24 19.74
CA SER A 51 -9.41 -3.63 19.65
C SER A 51 -10.50 -3.91 18.60
N ALA A 52 -10.12 -4.62 17.54
CA ALA A 52 -11.02 -5.62 16.98
C ALA A 52 -11.28 -6.69 18.07
N PHE A 53 -12.02 -6.36 19.14
CA PHE A 53 -12.45 -7.33 20.14
C PHE A 53 -13.32 -8.31 19.38
N HIS A 54 -12.77 -9.48 19.15
CA HIS A 54 -13.60 -10.61 18.81
C HIS A 54 -14.66 -10.72 19.89
N THR A 55 -15.91 -10.98 19.48
CA THR A 55 -16.97 -11.25 20.45
C THR A 55 -16.49 -12.36 21.39
N PRO A 56 -16.67 -12.25 22.71
CA PRO A 56 -16.25 -13.29 23.64
C PRO A 56 -16.76 -14.66 23.18
N GLY A 57 -15.85 -15.64 23.06
CA GLY A 57 -16.18 -16.97 22.52
C GLY A 57 -16.23 -17.05 20.99
N CYS A 58 -15.67 -16.09 20.24
CA CYS A 58 -15.61 -16.15 18.79
C CYS A 58 -14.91 -17.43 18.29
N PRO A 59 -15.62 -18.33 17.57
CA PRO A 59 -15.08 -19.64 17.17
C PRO A 59 -13.94 -19.54 16.15
N PHE A 60 -13.88 -18.44 15.39
CA PHE A 60 -12.84 -18.21 14.39
C PHE A 60 -11.53 -17.75 15.03
N TYR A 61 -11.61 -16.92 16.08
CA TYR A 61 -10.44 -16.46 16.82
C TYR A 61 -9.82 -17.60 17.64
N SER A 62 -10.66 -18.42 18.28
CA SER A 62 -10.23 -19.64 18.99
C SER A 62 -9.87 -20.80 18.07
N ARG A 63 -9.93 -20.62 16.73
CA ARG A 63 -9.62 -21.63 15.70
C ARG A 63 -10.47 -22.91 15.77
N GLN A 64 -11.65 -22.84 16.38
CA GLN A 64 -12.62 -23.94 16.39
C GLN A 64 -13.26 -24.13 15.02
N LEU A 65 -13.40 -23.03 14.26
CA LEU A 65 -13.90 -23.05 12.88
C LEU A 65 -12.99 -22.21 11.97
N PRO A 66 -12.74 -22.65 10.73
CA PRO A 66 -12.03 -21.83 9.75
C PRO A 66 -12.91 -20.67 9.28
N ILE A 67 -12.30 -19.52 8.99
CA ILE A 67 -13.04 -18.33 8.53
C ILE A 67 -13.80 -18.57 7.21
N THR A 68 -13.33 -19.51 6.39
CA THR A 68 -13.98 -19.89 5.13
C THR A 68 -15.33 -20.58 5.32
N GLU A 69 -15.63 -21.07 6.54
CA GLU A 69 -16.89 -21.71 6.91
C GLU A 69 -17.89 -20.75 7.57
N LEU A 70 -17.57 -19.44 7.61
CA LEU A 70 -18.44 -18.39 8.17
C LEU A 70 -19.88 -18.46 7.63
N MET A 71 -20.06 -18.97 6.41
CA MET A 71 -21.33 -19.02 5.69
C MET A 71 -22.02 -20.39 5.71
N SER A 72 -21.39 -21.40 6.32
CA SER A 72 -21.89 -22.78 6.28
C SER A 72 -23.00 -23.06 7.29
N ASP A 73 -23.02 -22.34 8.43
CA ASP A 73 -23.93 -22.59 9.54
C ASP A 73 -24.83 -21.36 9.79
N ALA A 74 -26.15 -21.55 9.69
CA ALA A 74 -27.14 -20.51 9.95
C ALA A 74 -27.09 -20.00 11.40
N THR A 75 -26.70 -20.84 12.36
CA THR A 75 -26.63 -20.45 13.78
C THR A 75 -25.51 -19.45 14.06
N LEU A 76 -24.43 -19.49 13.28
CA LEU A 76 -23.31 -18.55 13.37
C LEU A 76 -23.64 -17.17 12.82
N GLN A 77 -24.60 -17.09 11.89
CA GLN A 77 -24.99 -15.83 11.26
C GLN A 77 -25.65 -14.85 12.24
N ASP A 78 -26.31 -15.36 13.27
CA ASP A 78 -26.98 -14.53 14.28
C ASP A 78 -26.02 -13.92 15.32
N LYS A 79 -24.86 -14.55 15.54
CA LYS A 79 -23.84 -14.10 16.51
C LYS A 79 -22.49 -13.90 15.84
N ILE A 80 -22.50 -13.42 14.61
CA ILE A 80 -21.29 -13.27 13.81
C ILE A 80 -20.38 -12.21 14.41
N CYS A 81 -19.10 -12.55 14.58
CA CYS A 81 -18.10 -11.59 15.00
C CYS A 81 -17.85 -10.60 13.85
N VAL A 82 -18.12 -9.31 14.09
CA VAL A 82 -17.98 -8.23 13.11
C VAL A 82 -16.55 -8.16 12.56
N SER A 83 -15.52 -8.37 13.39
CA SER A 83 -14.12 -8.38 12.95
C SER A 83 -13.82 -9.52 11.97
N CYS A 84 -14.32 -10.73 12.24
CA CYS A 84 -14.18 -11.87 11.33
C CYS A 84 -14.94 -11.64 10.03
N LEU A 85 -16.16 -11.11 10.13
CA LEU A 85 -16.98 -10.75 8.97
C LEU A 85 -16.28 -9.71 8.09
N LYS A 86 -15.75 -8.62 8.67
CA LYS A 86 -14.98 -7.60 7.94
C LYS A 86 -13.77 -8.22 7.24
N LYS A 87 -13.02 -9.10 7.90
CA LYS A 87 -11.86 -9.78 7.31
C LYS A 87 -12.23 -10.65 6.11
N GLU A 88 -13.29 -11.45 6.22
CA GLU A 88 -13.76 -12.31 5.12
C GLU A 88 -14.29 -11.48 3.96
N VAL A 89 -15.10 -10.44 4.23
CA VAL A 89 -15.61 -9.51 3.22
C VAL A 89 -14.47 -8.80 2.50
N HIS A 90 -13.49 -8.28 3.26
CA HIS A 90 -12.31 -7.64 2.69
C HIS A 90 -11.57 -8.61 1.77
N PHE A 91 -11.38 -9.85 2.21
CA PHE A 91 -10.70 -10.86 1.41
C PHE A 91 -11.44 -11.14 0.09
N LEU A 92 -12.74 -11.46 0.18
CA LEU A 92 -13.58 -11.80 -0.97
C LEU A 92 -13.73 -10.62 -1.94
N SER A 93 -13.94 -9.41 -1.43
CA SER A 93 -14.07 -8.22 -2.26
C SER A 93 -12.76 -7.87 -2.96
N SER A 94 -11.61 -7.97 -2.27
CA SER A 94 -10.30 -7.72 -2.88
C SER A 94 -9.95 -8.76 -3.95
N GLU A 95 -10.25 -10.04 -3.70
CA GLU A 95 -10.01 -11.10 -4.70
C GLU A 95 -10.91 -10.93 -5.93
N ALA A 96 -12.21 -10.66 -5.73
CA ALA A 96 -13.14 -10.39 -6.81
C ALA A 96 -12.75 -9.13 -7.62
N PHE A 97 -12.25 -8.09 -6.95
CA PHE A 97 -11.71 -6.89 -7.58
C PHE A 97 -10.48 -7.21 -8.43
N CYS A 98 -9.53 -8.00 -7.91
CA CYS A 98 -8.35 -8.42 -8.66
C CYS A 98 -8.72 -9.22 -9.91
N ASP A 99 -9.63 -10.20 -9.79
CA ASP A 99 -10.09 -11.00 -10.93
C ASP A 99 -10.77 -10.15 -12.00
N ASP A 100 -11.59 -9.17 -11.59
CA ASP A 100 -12.24 -8.26 -12.53
C ASP A 100 -11.24 -7.32 -13.21
N MET A 101 -10.29 -6.78 -12.46
CA MET A 101 -9.23 -5.92 -12.98
C MET A 101 -8.33 -6.68 -13.96
N GLU A 102 -7.90 -7.90 -13.63
CA GLU A 102 -7.08 -8.75 -14.51
C GLU A 102 -7.81 -9.01 -15.82
N MET A 103 -9.09 -9.36 -15.76
CA MET A 103 -9.91 -9.61 -16.94
C MET A 103 -10.04 -8.38 -17.85
N ARG A 104 -10.12 -7.17 -17.29
CA ARG A 104 -10.17 -5.92 -18.07
C ARG A 104 -8.81 -5.52 -18.63
N CYS A 105 -7.73 -5.80 -17.89
CA CYS A 105 -6.36 -5.56 -18.31
C CYS A 105 -5.90 -6.48 -19.45
N ILE A 106 -6.51 -7.64 -19.66
CA ILE A 106 -6.10 -8.58 -20.71
C ILE A 106 -6.92 -8.33 -22.00
N ALA A 107 -6.24 -8.20 -23.14
CA ALA A 107 -6.87 -8.17 -24.47
C ALA A 107 -7.41 -9.57 -24.84
N GLU A 108 -8.64 -9.64 -25.36
CA GLU A 108 -9.22 -10.92 -25.81
C GLU A 108 -8.69 -11.33 -27.20
N SER A 109 -8.21 -10.38 -28.00
CA SER A 109 -7.64 -10.62 -29.32
C SER A 109 -6.12 -10.69 -29.26
N SER A 110 -5.53 -11.42 -30.20
CA SER A 110 -4.07 -11.47 -30.43
C SER A 110 -3.52 -10.18 -31.05
N GLU A 111 -4.38 -9.18 -31.28
CA GLU A 111 -3.93 -7.90 -31.83
C GLU A 111 -3.24 -7.10 -30.74
N VAL A 112 -2.00 -6.70 -31.01
CA VAL A 112 -1.22 -5.87 -30.10
C VAL A 112 -1.88 -4.50 -30.02
N ASP A 113 -2.53 -4.21 -28.88
CA ASP A 113 -3.11 -2.90 -28.62
C ASP A 113 -1.99 -1.86 -28.62
N GLN A 114 -2.10 -0.84 -29.47
CA GLN A 114 -1.10 0.22 -29.50
C GLN A 114 -1.24 1.07 -28.25
N VAL A 115 -0.11 1.43 -27.62
CA VAL A 115 -0.12 2.27 -26.42
C VAL A 115 -0.68 3.65 -26.79
N PRO A 116 -1.78 4.11 -26.17
CA PRO A 116 -2.34 5.43 -26.47
C PRO A 116 -1.31 6.54 -26.20
N ARG A 117 -1.27 7.57 -27.07
CA ARG A 117 -0.26 8.64 -27.00
C ARG A 117 -0.21 9.36 -25.65
N GLN A 118 -1.35 9.56 -25.00
CA GLN A 118 -1.42 10.21 -23.69
C GLN A 118 -0.80 9.35 -22.57
N LEU A 119 -1.09 8.05 -22.56
CA LEU A 119 -0.42 7.13 -21.65
C LEU A 119 1.08 7.04 -21.95
N LEU A 120 1.45 6.95 -23.22
CA LEU A 120 2.85 6.89 -23.64
C LEU A 120 3.64 8.12 -23.21
N SER A 121 3.11 9.33 -23.41
CA SER A 121 3.78 10.57 -22.99
C SER A 121 3.94 10.61 -21.47
N LYS A 122 2.94 10.16 -20.71
CA LYS A 122 3.03 10.07 -19.25
C LYS A 122 4.08 9.07 -18.80
N ILE A 123 4.14 7.88 -19.40
CA ILE A 123 5.15 6.86 -19.09
C ILE A 123 6.56 7.36 -19.44
N VAL A 124 6.74 7.99 -20.61
CA VAL A 124 8.03 8.55 -21.03
C VAL A 124 8.49 9.65 -20.08
N ASN A 125 7.58 10.49 -19.59
CA ASN A 125 7.91 11.50 -18.59
C ASN A 125 8.35 10.88 -17.26
N ASP A 126 7.68 9.81 -16.81
CA ASP A 126 7.92 9.24 -15.48
C ASP A 126 9.09 8.22 -15.45
N TYR A 127 9.36 7.53 -16.57
CA TYR A 127 10.37 6.45 -16.67
C TYR A 127 11.43 6.69 -17.75
N GLY A 128 11.39 7.81 -18.46
CA GLY A 128 12.29 8.13 -19.58
C GLY A 128 11.98 7.40 -20.89
N SER A 129 11.52 6.15 -20.83
CA SER A 129 11.08 5.40 -22.01
C SER A 129 10.00 4.35 -21.69
N PHE A 130 9.22 3.97 -22.70
CA PHE A 130 8.27 2.87 -22.55
C PHE A 130 8.96 1.51 -22.31
N SER A 131 10.16 1.31 -22.88
CA SER A 131 10.94 0.07 -22.67
C SER A 131 11.37 -0.05 -21.21
N SER A 132 11.87 1.03 -20.62
CA SER A 132 12.28 1.07 -19.20
C SER A 132 11.11 0.75 -18.27
N PHE A 133 9.94 1.31 -18.54
CA PHE A 133 8.72 0.98 -17.78
C PHE A 133 8.35 -0.51 -17.88
N VAL A 134 8.42 -1.11 -19.08
CA VAL A 134 8.15 -2.54 -19.27
C VAL A 134 9.18 -3.41 -18.56
N GLU A 135 10.46 -3.04 -18.61
CA GLU A 135 11.53 -3.74 -17.91
C GLU A 135 11.32 -3.73 -16.40
N ASP A 136 11.00 -2.57 -15.82
CA ASP A 136 10.66 -2.44 -14.40
C ASP A 136 9.43 -3.28 -14.05
N LEU A 137 8.38 -3.24 -14.87
CA LEU A 137 7.15 -3.99 -14.62
C LEU A 137 7.41 -5.51 -14.61
N VAL A 138 8.27 -6.00 -15.51
CA VAL A 138 8.73 -7.39 -15.53
C VAL A 138 9.63 -7.68 -14.34
N PHE A 139 10.57 -6.80 -14.01
CA PHE A 139 11.50 -6.94 -12.89
C PHE A 139 10.75 -7.09 -11.55
N PHE A 140 9.85 -6.16 -11.22
CA PHE A 140 9.05 -6.22 -10.01
C PHE A 140 8.18 -7.48 -9.96
N SER A 141 7.64 -7.92 -11.10
CA SER A 141 6.87 -9.16 -11.18
C SER A 141 7.69 -10.43 -10.93
N CYS A 142 8.97 -10.45 -11.31
CA CYS A 142 9.83 -11.62 -11.11
C CYS A 142 10.39 -11.70 -9.68
N ASN A 143 10.60 -10.56 -9.03
CA ASN A 143 11.32 -10.44 -7.76
C ASN A 143 10.38 -10.20 -6.56
N GLN A 144 9.22 -10.86 -6.54
CA GLN A 144 8.29 -10.79 -5.42
C GLN A 144 8.76 -11.68 -4.27
N ALA A 145 8.71 -11.17 -3.03
CA ALA A 145 9.03 -11.94 -1.83
C ALA A 145 8.00 -13.05 -1.55
N SER A 146 6.75 -12.88 -2.00
CA SER A 146 5.70 -13.90 -1.94
C SER A 146 4.83 -13.84 -3.19
N PRO A 147 4.17 -14.95 -3.58
CA PRO A 147 3.26 -14.96 -4.70
C PRO A 147 2.12 -13.95 -4.49
N GLY A 148 1.87 -13.13 -5.50
CA GLY A 148 0.89 -12.07 -5.40
C GLY A 148 0.63 -11.42 -6.75
N ARG A 149 0.56 -10.10 -6.74
CA ARG A 149 0.15 -9.30 -7.88
C ARG A 149 1.05 -8.08 -8.02
N THR A 150 1.52 -7.82 -9.24
CA THR A 150 2.22 -6.57 -9.56
C THR A 150 1.24 -5.58 -10.14
N TRP A 151 1.25 -4.36 -9.63
CA TRP A 151 0.34 -3.29 -9.98
C TRP A 151 1.10 -2.14 -10.62
N GLY A 152 0.57 -1.61 -11.71
CA GLY A 152 0.83 -0.23 -12.12
C GLY A 152 -0.20 0.66 -11.43
N VAL A 153 0.23 1.69 -10.72
CA VAL A 153 -0.63 2.57 -9.91
C VAL A 153 -0.35 4.04 -10.18
N PHE A 154 -1.33 4.90 -9.90
CA PHE A 154 -1.19 6.34 -9.95
C PHE A 154 -1.46 6.96 -8.58
N ASP A 155 -0.54 7.82 -8.12
CA ASP A 155 -0.61 8.50 -6.82
C ASP A 155 -1.18 9.92 -6.90
N GLY A 156 -1.64 10.35 -8.10
CA GLY A 156 -2.07 11.72 -8.38
C GLY A 156 -1.00 12.55 -9.08
N LYS A 157 0.25 12.11 -9.11
CA LYS A 157 1.37 12.82 -9.75
C LYS A 157 2.12 11.95 -10.75
N LYS A 158 2.46 10.71 -10.39
CA LYS A 158 3.29 9.81 -11.19
C LYS A 158 2.73 8.39 -11.24
N ILE A 159 3.10 7.67 -12.30
CA ILE A 159 2.87 6.23 -12.40
C ILE A 159 3.96 5.52 -11.59
N SER A 160 3.57 4.66 -10.67
CA SER A 160 4.49 3.82 -9.88
C SER A 160 4.18 2.34 -10.10
N ILE A 161 5.18 1.49 -9.92
CA ILE A 161 5.02 0.03 -9.96
C ILE A 161 5.21 -0.50 -8.54
N MET A 162 4.33 -1.40 -8.11
CA MET A 162 4.47 -2.07 -6.81
C MET A 162 3.99 -3.51 -6.86
N SER A 163 4.63 -4.38 -6.08
CA SER A 163 4.19 -5.76 -5.91
C SER A 163 3.55 -5.94 -4.55
N LEU A 164 2.33 -6.45 -4.54
CA LEU A 164 1.54 -6.67 -3.33
C LEU A 164 1.32 -8.18 -3.14
N PRO A 165 1.48 -8.68 -1.90
CA PRO A 165 1.31 -10.09 -1.61
C PRO A 165 -0.17 -10.49 -1.66
N LEU A 166 -0.43 -11.76 -2.00
CA LEU A 166 -1.77 -12.36 -1.91
C LEU A 166 -2.84 -11.54 -2.67
N ASN A 167 -3.89 -11.15 -1.97
CA ASN A 167 -5.04 -10.38 -2.46
C ASN A 167 -5.05 -8.94 -1.96
N VAL A 168 -3.91 -8.42 -1.48
CA VAL A 168 -3.80 -7.02 -1.09
C VAL A 168 -3.89 -6.14 -2.34
N VAL A 169 -4.72 -5.10 -2.28
CA VAL A 169 -4.97 -4.18 -3.41
C VAL A 169 -4.47 -2.77 -3.11
N PRO A 170 -4.02 -2.00 -4.12
CA PRO A 170 -3.46 -0.66 -3.91
C PRO A 170 -4.41 0.37 -3.27
N LEU A 171 -5.72 0.15 -3.40
CA LEU A 171 -6.76 1.04 -2.88
C LEU A 171 -6.63 1.29 -1.37
N ILE A 172 -6.13 0.31 -0.60
CA ILE A 172 -5.97 0.45 0.85
C ILE A 172 -4.86 1.46 1.21
N TYR A 173 -3.97 1.76 0.27
CA TYR A 173 -2.89 2.74 0.42
C TYR A 173 -3.28 4.09 -0.21
N GLY A 174 -4.52 4.26 -0.66
CA GLY A 174 -4.97 5.46 -1.37
C GLY A 174 -4.39 5.60 -2.78
N LEU A 175 -3.88 4.50 -3.36
CA LEU A 175 -3.30 4.47 -4.70
C LEU A 175 -4.33 4.02 -5.74
N TRP A 176 -4.36 4.69 -6.89
CA TRP A 176 -5.30 4.36 -7.96
C TRP A 176 -4.74 3.24 -8.85
N PRO A 177 -5.39 2.06 -8.95
CA PRO A 177 -4.90 0.96 -9.76
C PRO A 177 -5.11 1.22 -11.25
N LEU A 178 -4.04 1.09 -12.06
CA LEU A 178 -4.07 1.27 -13.52
C LEU A 178 -3.96 -0.05 -14.27
N ALA A 179 -3.03 -0.91 -13.86
CA ALA A 179 -2.71 -2.16 -14.52
C ALA A 179 -2.39 -3.26 -13.50
N LEU A 180 -2.57 -4.52 -13.90
CA LEU A 180 -2.40 -5.69 -13.03
C LEU A 180 -1.71 -6.84 -13.77
N ILE A 181 -0.66 -7.40 -13.17
CA ILE A 181 -0.05 -8.67 -13.56
C ILE A 181 -0.25 -9.68 -12.43
N ASN A 182 -0.98 -10.75 -12.72
CA ASN A 182 -1.22 -11.84 -11.79
C ASN A 182 0.00 -12.78 -11.74
N MET A 183 0.68 -12.81 -10.59
CA MET A 183 1.80 -13.70 -10.28
C MET A 183 1.45 -14.65 -9.12
N SER A 184 0.15 -14.89 -8.89
CA SER A 184 -0.31 -15.83 -7.87
C SER A 184 0.22 -17.23 -8.14
N GLU A 185 0.44 -17.98 -7.06
CA GLU A 185 0.93 -19.35 -7.13
C GLU A 185 0.09 -20.22 -8.07
N ARG A 186 -1.24 -20.09 -7.98
CA ARG A 186 -2.17 -20.78 -8.85
C ARG A 186 -1.89 -20.54 -10.34
N TYR A 187 -1.66 -19.28 -10.73
CA TYR A 187 -1.41 -18.93 -12.12
C TYR A 187 -0.06 -19.47 -12.59
N LEU A 188 0.96 -19.41 -11.74
CA LEU A 188 2.27 -19.99 -12.02
C LEU A 188 2.19 -21.52 -12.18
N CYS A 189 1.47 -22.22 -11.30
CA CYS A 189 1.24 -23.66 -11.40
C CYS A 189 0.52 -24.04 -12.70
N ASP A 190 -0.53 -23.30 -13.07
CA ASP A 190 -1.25 -23.53 -14.32
C ASP A 190 -0.32 -23.35 -15.54
N GLU A 191 0.56 -22.34 -15.54
CA GLU A 191 1.53 -22.14 -16.62
C GLU A 191 2.64 -23.22 -16.62
N ILE A 192 3.12 -23.65 -15.45
CA ILE A 192 4.10 -24.76 -15.34
C ILE A 192 3.51 -26.04 -15.94
N LEU A 193 2.25 -26.35 -15.63
CA LEU A 193 1.55 -27.50 -16.19
C LEU A 193 1.37 -27.35 -17.72
N ALA A 194 1.00 -26.16 -18.20
CA ALA A 194 0.86 -25.88 -19.63
C ALA A 194 2.20 -26.07 -20.38
N LEU A 195 3.31 -25.57 -19.83
CA LEU A 195 4.64 -25.74 -20.44
C LEU A 195 5.10 -27.21 -20.41
N SER A 196 4.79 -27.94 -19.35
CA SER A 196 5.13 -29.37 -19.24
C SER A 196 4.38 -30.20 -20.29
N THR A 197 3.07 -29.96 -20.44
CA THR A 197 2.27 -30.62 -21.49
C THR A 197 2.72 -30.27 -22.92
N GLN A 198 3.17 -29.03 -23.17
CA GLN A 198 3.74 -28.64 -24.46
C GLN A 198 5.09 -29.33 -24.74
N ALA A 199 5.93 -29.51 -23.72
CA ALA A 199 7.20 -30.21 -23.85
C ALA A 199 7.00 -31.70 -24.18
N GLU A 200 6.00 -32.36 -23.59
CA GLU A 200 5.64 -33.74 -23.91
C GLU A 200 5.17 -33.88 -25.37
N LEU A 201 4.30 -32.97 -25.84
CA LEU A 201 3.80 -32.98 -27.22
C LEU A 201 4.92 -32.80 -28.26
N THR A 202 5.88 -31.91 -27.98
CA THR A 202 7.03 -31.69 -28.88
C THR A 202 7.98 -32.90 -28.89
N ALA A 203 8.27 -33.49 -27.73
CA ALA A 203 9.10 -34.69 -27.62
C ALA A 203 8.53 -35.90 -28.39
N HIS A 204 7.21 -36.10 -28.36
CA HIS A 204 6.55 -37.16 -29.12
C HIS A 204 6.61 -36.94 -30.65
N THR A 205 6.60 -35.68 -31.09
CA THR A 205 6.70 -35.34 -32.51
C THR A 205 8.13 -35.57 -33.03
N THR A 206 9.15 -35.26 -32.23
CA THR A 206 10.57 -35.49 -32.60
C THR A 206 10.93 -36.99 -32.62
N LEU A 207 10.35 -37.81 -31.73
CA LEU A 207 10.60 -39.25 -31.68
C LEU A 207 9.89 -40.04 -32.80
N GLN A 208 8.89 -39.47 -33.48
CA GLN A 208 8.29 -40.11 -34.67
C GLN A 208 9.07 -39.87 -35.98
N SER A 209 10.03 -38.93 -35.98
CA SER A 209 10.87 -38.64 -37.16
C SER A 209 12.20 -39.41 -37.18
N THR A 210 12.58 -40.08 -36.09
CA THR A 210 13.68 -41.05 -36.12
C THR A 210 13.09 -42.43 -36.31
N GLN A 211 12.98 -42.84 -37.57
CA GLN A 211 12.80 -44.25 -37.92
C GLN A 211 13.88 -45.03 -37.15
N LYS A 212 13.49 -45.70 -36.05
CA LYS A 212 14.42 -46.52 -35.29
C LYS A 212 15.01 -47.51 -36.30
N PRO A 213 16.34 -47.62 -36.42
CA PRO A 213 16.93 -48.54 -37.37
C PRO A 213 16.31 -49.92 -37.21
N PHE A 214 15.88 -50.54 -38.31
CA PHE A 214 15.20 -51.85 -38.38
C PHE A 214 15.99 -53.00 -37.71
N TRP A 215 17.24 -52.75 -37.32
CA TRP A 215 18.10 -53.68 -36.61
C TRP A 215 18.10 -53.54 -35.07
N SER A 216 17.43 -52.54 -34.49
CA SER A 216 17.35 -52.42 -33.02
C SER A 216 16.42 -53.50 -32.43
N ARG A 217 16.94 -54.31 -31.51
CA ARG A 217 16.19 -55.39 -30.83
C ARG A 217 14.89 -54.88 -30.15
N ALA A 218 14.86 -53.62 -29.72
CA ALA A 218 13.69 -52.99 -29.10
C ALA A 218 12.48 -52.84 -30.05
N ALA A 219 12.68 -52.83 -31.38
CA ALA A 219 11.60 -52.76 -32.35
C ALA A 219 10.93 -54.12 -32.65
N ARG A 220 11.56 -55.25 -32.25
CA ARG A 220 11.09 -56.60 -32.56
C ARG A 220 10.20 -57.23 -31.48
N ASN A 221 9.93 -56.53 -30.37
CA ASN A 221 9.10 -57.07 -29.29
C ASN A 221 8.19 -56.00 -28.64
N PRO A 222 7.08 -55.61 -29.30
CA PRO A 222 6.18 -54.57 -28.78
C PRO A 222 5.33 -55.01 -27.57
N PHE A 223 5.36 -56.29 -27.17
CA PHE A 223 4.43 -56.84 -26.17
C PHE A 223 5.00 -57.02 -24.75
N SER A 224 6.29 -56.76 -24.51
CA SER A 224 6.92 -57.00 -23.20
C SER A 224 6.84 -55.84 -22.18
N ILE A 225 6.04 -54.78 -22.45
CA ILE A 225 5.88 -53.62 -21.54
C ILE A 225 4.47 -53.54 -20.91
N ILE A 226 3.60 -54.55 -21.10
CA ILE A 226 2.20 -54.48 -20.63
C ILE A 226 2.01 -54.91 -19.15
N SER A 227 3.06 -55.25 -18.40
CA SER A 227 2.89 -55.91 -17.08
C SER A 227 3.69 -55.31 -15.93
N ALA A 228 4.00 -54.01 -15.94
CA ALA A 228 4.38 -53.31 -14.72
C ALA A 228 3.16 -52.50 -14.22
N PRO A 229 2.66 -52.75 -13.00
CA PRO A 229 1.51 -52.03 -12.47
C PRO A 229 1.81 -50.53 -12.44
N GLN A 230 0.92 -49.76 -13.06
CA GLN A 230 0.89 -48.30 -13.01
C GLN A 230 0.75 -47.82 -11.56
N HIS A 231 1.86 -47.75 -10.83
CA HIS A 231 1.94 -46.85 -9.69
C HIS A 231 1.99 -45.42 -10.24
N TYR A 232 0.86 -44.73 -10.15
CA TYR A 232 0.57 -43.37 -10.62
C TYR A 232 1.42 -42.24 -10.00
N LEU A 233 2.61 -42.52 -9.47
CA LEU A 233 3.46 -41.55 -8.77
C LEU A 233 4.94 -41.74 -9.12
N SER A 234 5.35 -41.34 -10.33
CA SER A 234 6.67 -40.76 -10.66
C SER A 234 6.83 -40.60 -12.17
N PRO A 235 6.95 -39.36 -12.66
CA PRO A 235 8.30 -38.80 -12.82
C PRO A 235 8.34 -37.32 -12.46
N LEU A 236 8.44 -37.02 -11.16
CA LEU A 236 9.15 -35.83 -10.69
C LEU A 236 10.51 -36.24 -10.09
N SER A 237 11.04 -37.39 -10.52
CA SER A 237 12.33 -37.91 -10.09
C SER A 237 13.42 -36.91 -10.42
N ALA A 238 13.88 -36.23 -9.38
CA ALA A 238 15.17 -35.54 -9.28
C ALA A 238 15.50 -34.62 -10.47
N VAL A 239 14.66 -33.61 -10.72
CA VAL A 239 15.22 -32.36 -11.25
C VAL A 239 16.10 -31.81 -10.14
N SER A 240 17.41 -31.72 -10.40
CA SER A 240 18.38 -31.18 -9.43
C SER A 240 17.85 -29.85 -8.91
N ILE A 241 17.77 -29.69 -7.58
CA ILE A 241 17.15 -28.53 -6.92
C ILE A 241 17.77 -27.22 -7.40
N GLU A 242 19.05 -27.24 -7.81
CA GLU A 242 19.78 -26.09 -8.35
C GLU A 242 19.23 -25.57 -9.70
N ASP A 243 18.59 -26.41 -10.52
CA ASP A 243 17.93 -25.98 -11.78
C ASP A 243 16.48 -25.49 -11.55
N GLY A 244 15.91 -25.78 -10.36
CA GLY A 244 14.54 -25.42 -10.02
C GLY A 244 14.32 -23.91 -9.97
N ASP A 245 15.23 -23.18 -9.32
CA ASP A 245 15.11 -21.73 -9.14
C ASP A 245 15.32 -20.96 -10.43
N GLU A 246 16.32 -21.34 -11.24
CA GLU A 246 16.56 -20.72 -12.55
C GLU A 246 15.37 -20.98 -13.48
N ARG A 247 14.85 -22.22 -13.50
CA ARG A 247 13.66 -22.57 -14.28
C ARG A 247 12.42 -21.79 -13.81
N LEU A 248 12.17 -21.70 -12.51
CA LEU A 248 11.04 -20.93 -11.99
C LEU A 248 11.16 -19.44 -12.32
N HIS A 249 12.36 -18.86 -12.20
CA HIS A 249 12.62 -17.48 -12.60
C HIS A 249 12.35 -17.26 -14.09
N LYS A 250 12.80 -18.17 -14.97
CA LYS A 250 12.51 -18.13 -16.41
C LYS A 250 11.00 -18.17 -16.68
N ILE A 251 10.27 -19.05 -15.98
CA ILE A 251 8.81 -19.15 -16.11
C ILE A 251 8.13 -17.86 -15.64
N ARG A 252 8.50 -17.32 -14.48
CA ARG A 252 7.97 -16.04 -13.98
C ARG A 252 8.22 -14.89 -14.96
N LYS A 253 9.43 -14.82 -15.52
CA LYS A 253 9.80 -13.81 -16.53
C LYS A 253 8.99 -13.97 -17.81
N GLN A 254 8.79 -15.19 -18.27
CA GLN A 254 7.95 -15.48 -19.43
C GLN A 254 6.48 -15.09 -19.17
N VAL A 255 5.94 -15.43 -18.00
CA VAL A 255 4.58 -15.07 -17.58
C VAL A 255 4.41 -13.56 -17.53
N ALA A 256 5.34 -12.83 -16.89
CA ALA A 256 5.27 -11.38 -16.80
C ALA A 256 5.33 -10.72 -18.19
N LYS A 257 6.27 -11.14 -19.05
CA LYS A 257 6.38 -10.63 -20.44
C LYS A 257 5.10 -10.92 -21.25
N LYS A 258 4.57 -12.13 -21.13
CA LYS A 258 3.31 -12.53 -21.77
C LYS A 258 2.17 -11.61 -21.30
N SER A 259 2.02 -11.39 -20.01
CA SER A 259 0.98 -10.51 -19.47
C SER A 259 1.11 -9.06 -19.95
N VAL A 260 2.32 -8.52 -20.07
CA VAL A 260 2.54 -7.17 -20.64
C VAL A 260 2.17 -7.13 -22.13
N ASN A 261 2.54 -8.16 -22.90
CA ASN A 261 2.23 -8.21 -24.34
C ASN A 261 0.72 -8.32 -24.61
N PHE A 262 -0.03 -8.96 -23.72
CA PHE A 262 -1.49 -9.06 -23.80
C PHE A 262 -2.21 -7.93 -23.02
N MET A 263 -1.49 -6.91 -22.56
CA MET A 263 -2.09 -5.80 -21.83
C MET A 263 -2.95 -4.94 -22.76
N ARG A 264 -4.18 -4.65 -22.34
CA ARG A 264 -5.12 -3.75 -23.01
C ARG A 264 -4.82 -2.31 -22.62
N TRP A 265 -3.85 -1.69 -23.29
CA TRP A 265 -3.36 -0.34 -22.97
C TRP A 265 -4.44 0.75 -23.09
N SER A 266 -5.46 0.55 -23.92
CA SER A 266 -6.64 1.41 -23.97
C SER A 266 -7.39 1.48 -22.63
N PHE A 267 -7.56 0.36 -21.94
CA PHE A 267 -8.17 0.32 -20.60
C PHE A 267 -7.28 1.02 -19.56
N VAL A 268 -5.97 0.76 -19.58
CA VAL A 268 -4.99 1.42 -18.70
C VAL A 268 -5.02 2.94 -18.88
N ASN A 269 -5.10 3.41 -20.13
CA ASN A 269 -5.21 4.83 -20.45
C ASN A 269 -6.51 5.44 -19.91
N ASN A 270 -7.65 4.74 -20.05
CA ASN A 270 -8.91 5.22 -19.48
C ASN A 270 -8.85 5.34 -17.96
N GLN A 271 -8.22 4.38 -17.27
CA GLN A 271 -7.99 4.47 -15.83
C GLN A 271 -7.09 5.65 -15.44
N LEU A 272 -6.05 5.94 -16.23
CA LEU A 272 -5.21 7.11 -16.00
C LEU A 272 -5.98 8.42 -16.17
N ILE A 273 -6.84 8.52 -17.19
CA ILE A 273 -7.70 9.70 -17.42
C ILE A 273 -8.67 9.90 -16.24
N GLU A 274 -9.37 8.84 -15.83
CA GLU A 274 -10.29 8.87 -14.69
C GLU A 274 -9.57 9.29 -13.40
N ALA A 275 -8.40 8.72 -13.13
CA ALA A 275 -7.59 9.08 -11.97
C ALA A 275 -7.14 10.54 -12.01
N THR A 276 -6.63 11.00 -13.16
CA THR A 276 -6.18 12.39 -13.34
C THR A 276 -7.32 13.37 -13.10
N ASN A 277 -8.50 13.07 -13.63
CA ASN A 277 -9.71 13.88 -13.43
C ASN A 277 -10.12 13.90 -11.95
N TYR A 278 -10.12 12.75 -11.28
CA TYR A 278 -10.43 12.65 -9.86
C TYR A 278 -9.44 13.44 -8.99
N PHE A 279 -8.13 13.28 -9.19
CA PHE A 279 -7.11 13.98 -8.40
C PHE A 279 -7.11 15.50 -8.64
N SER A 280 -7.52 15.94 -9.82
CA SER A 280 -7.64 17.36 -10.18
C SER A 280 -8.99 17.99 -9.78
N SER A 281 -9.97 17.17 -9.36
CA SER A 281 -11.33 17.63 -9.10
C SER A 281 -11.39 18.62 -7.91
N PRO A 282 -12.22 19.68 -8.02
CA PRO A 282 -12.47 20.58 -6.89
C PRO A 282 -13.18 19.86 -5.73
N GLU A 283 -14.07 18.91 -6.02
CA GLU A 283 -14.82 18.16 -5.01
C GLU A 283 -13.88 17.40 -4.06
N ARG A 284 -12.83 16.76 -4.61
CA ARG A 284 -11.81 16.09 -3.80
C ARG A 284 -11.08 17.06 -2.87
N ARG A 285 -10.72 18.24 -3.38
CA ARG A 285 -10.03 19.27 -2.58
C ARG A 285 -10.93 19.79 -1.45
N THR A 286 -12.20 20.04 -1.74
CA THR A 286 -13.19 20.46 -0.74
C THR A 286 -13.37 19.37 0.33
N ALA A 287 -13.62 18.12 -0.06
CA ALA A 287 -13.78 17.01 0.88
C ALA A 287 -12.54 16.81 1.78
N HIS A 288 -11.34 16.93 1.21
CA HIS A 288 -10.09 16.87 1.97
C HIS A 288 -9.94 18.04 2.95
N SER A 289 -10.30 19.26 2.52
CA SER A 289 -10.28 20.45 3.38
C SER A 289 -11.28 20.33 4.53
N GLU A 290 -12.48 19.83 4.27
CA GLU A 290 -13.52 19.61 5.28
C GLU A 290 -13.10 18.52 6.28
N TYR A 291 -12.52 17.42 5.80
CA TYR A 291 -11.97 16.38 6.66
C TYR A 291 -10.88 16.93 7.57
N ARG A 292 -9.90 17.65 7.02
CA ARG A 292 -8.83 18.29 7.80
C ARG A 292 -9.38 19.26 8.84
N ALA A 293 -10.34 20.11 8.47
CA ALA A 293 -10.97 21.05 9.39
C ALA A 293 -11.70 20.33 10.54
N ARG A 294 -12.28 19.15 10.28
CA ARG A 294 -12.89 18.30 11.32
C ARG A 294 -11.84 17.73 12.26
N GLU A 295 -10.76 17.15 11.73
CA GLU A 295 -9.65 16.62 12.52
C GLU A 295 -9.01 17.70 13.41
N GLU A 296 -8.76 18.90 12.85
CA GLU A 296 -8.22 20.04 13.59
C GLU A 296 -9.17 20.48 14.73
N ARG A 297 -10.49 20.47 14.46
CA ARG A 297 -11.51 20.77 15.48
C ARG A 297 -11.53 19.72 16.58
N GLU A 298 -11.50 18.44 16.25
CA GLU A 298 -11.47 17.34 17.22
C GLU A 298 -10.19 17.38 18.06
N ALA A 299 -9.03 17.58 17.43
CA ALA A 299 -7.75 17.74 18.12
C ALA A 299 -7.76 18.93 19.10
N SER A 300 -8.42 20.03 18.72
CA SER A 300 -8.60 21.21 19.56
C SER A 300 -9.51 20.93 20.76
N LEU A 301 -10.63 20.24 20.55
CA LEU A 301 -11.56 19.85 21.62
C LEU A 301 -10.90 18.89 22.62
N LEU A 302 -10.09 17.94 22.13
CA LEU A 302 -9.32 17.05 22.98
C LEU A 302 -8.30 17.83 23.82
N ALA A 303 -7.58 18.78 23.23
CA ALA A 303 -6.63 19.62 23.96
C ALA A 303 -7.32 20.42 25.08
N LEU A 304 -8.53 20.95 24.82
CA LEU A 304 -9.34 21.65 25.81
C LEU A 304 -9.83 20.73 26.93
N ARG A 305 -10.19 19.47 26.61
CA ARG A 305 -10.58 18.46 27.62
C ARG A 305 -9.43 18.20 28.58
N ASN A 306 -8.22 17.95 28.07
CA ASN A 306 -7.06 17.69 28.93
C ASN A 306 -6.68 18.91 29.75
N TYR A 307 -6.77 20.11 29.17
CA TYR A 307 -6.52 21.34 29.92
C TYR A 307 -7.48 21.45 31.10
N LYS A 308 -8.76 21.15 30.90
CA LYS A 308 -9.77 21.14 31.96
C LYS A 308 -9.45 20.10 33.04
N GLU A 309 -9.10 18.87 32.64
CA GLU A 309 -8.70 17.82 33.58
C GLU A 309 -7.45 18.22 34.39
N HIS A 310 -6.49 18.91 33.77
CA HIS A 310 -5.35 19.45 34.49
C HIS A 310 -5.73 20.57 35.48
N THR A 311 -6.65 21.47 35.12
CA THR A 311 -7.08 22.54 36.04
C THR A 311 -7.89 22.02 37.22
N ASP A 312 -8.74 21.02 37.00
CA ASP A 312 -9.54 20.39 38.06
C ASP A 312 -8.62 19.69 39.09
N ASN A 313 -7.57 19.01 38.60
CA ASN A 313 -6.55 18.40 39.46
C ASN A 313 -5.73 19.43 40.29
N ILE A 314 -5.55 20.66 39.80
CA ILE A 314 -4.84 21.72 40.55
C ILE A 314 -5.73 22.27 41.67
N HIS A 315 -7.03 22.41 41.45
CA HIS A 315 -7.95 22.91 42.48
C HIS A 315 -8.09 21.92 43.65
N ASP A 316 -8.13 20.61 43.39
CA ASP A 316 -8.17 19.59 44.45
C ASP A 316 -6.90 19.56 45.34
N LEU A 317 -5.75 19.99 44.80
CA LEU A 317 -4.50 20.12 45.56
C LEU A 317 -4.47 21.39 46.43
N SER A 318 -5.22 22.43 46.07
CA SER A 318 -5.28 23.67 46.87
C SER A 318 -6.13 23.51 48.13
N ASP A 319 -7.15 22.66 48.11
CA ASP A 319 -8.06 22.46 49.26
C ASP A 319 -7.52 21.45 50.29
N THR A 320 -6.46 20.71 49.96
CA THR A 320 -5.78 19.77 50.87
C THR A 320 -4.56 20.36 51.57
N ALA A 321 -4.15 21.58 51.23
CA ALA A 321 -3.18 22.35 52.01
C ALA A 321 -3.86 22.85 53.29
N GLY A 322 -3.70 22.09 54.38
CA GLY A 322 -4.19 22.44 55.71
C GLY A 322 -3.77 23.86 56.15
N PRO A 323 -4.47 24.43 57.15
CA PRO A 323 -4.33 25.82 57.55
C PRO A 323 -2.97 26.07 58.20
N VAL A 324 -1.96 26.40 57.40
CA VAL A 324 -0.65 26.83 57.88
C VAL A 324 -0.47 28.31 57.52
N HIS A 325 -0.60 29.12 58.56
CA HIS A 325 -0.15 30.51 58.71
C HIS A 325 -0.40 31.47 57.54
N SER A 326 -1.53 32.16 57.65
CA SER A 326 -1.80 33.48 57.06
C SER A 326 -0.66 34.47 57.32
N ILE A 327 0.16 34.74 56.31
CA ILE A 327 0.94 35.98 56.22
C ILE A 327 0.05 37.01 55.53
N SER A 328 -0.47 37.92 56.35
CA SER A 328 -1.24 39.09 55.94
C SER A 328 -0.39 40.02 55.07
N LEU A 329 -0.79 40.22 53.82
CA LEU A 329 -0.36 41.36 53.01
C LEU A 329 -1.60 42.16 52.60
N ASN A 330 -1.62 43.38 53.14
CA ASN A 330 -2.67 44.37 53.01
C ASN A 330 -2.79 44.94 51.58
N ALA A 331 -4.05 45.22 51.25
CA ALA A 331 -4.54 46.34 50.45
C ALA A 331 -4.31 46.35 48.93
N SER A 332 -5.41 46.31 48.16
CA SER A 332 -6.08 47.56 47.79
C SER A 332 -7.50 47.34 47.28
N LYS A 333 -8.42 48.14 47.83
CA LYS A 333 -9.86 48.21 47.55
C LYS A 333 -10.14 48.61 46.09
N ARG A 334 -11.13 47.97 45.47
CA ARG A 334 -12.07 48.68 44.59
C ARG A 334 -13.47 48.06 44.68
N THR A 335 -14.41 48.97 44.80
CA THR A 335 -15.81 48.86 45.22
C THR A 335 -16.75 48.20 44.22
N ASP A 336 -17.60 47.32 44.76
CA ASP A 336 -19.05 47.18 44.60
C ASP A 336 -19.75 47.72 43.33
N ILE A 337 -20.51 46.84 42.66
CA ILE A 337 -21.97 46.97 42.45
C ILE A 337 -22.55 45.55 42.40
N SER A 338 -23.47 45.28 43.32
CA SER A 338 -24.31 44.09 43.44
C SER A 338 -25.46 44.12 42.44
N HIS A 339 -25.79 42.98 41.82
CA HIS A 339 -27.18 42.65 41.51
C HIS A 339 -27.46 41.19 41.86
N ASP A 340 -28.35 41.08 42.83
CA ASP A 340 -28.98 39.90 43.41
C ASP A 340 -29.92 39.24 42.40
N MET A 341 -29.89 37.91 42.28
CA MET A 341 -31.02 37.07 41.85
C MET A 341 -30.80 35.64 42.35
N SER A 342 -31.47 35.37 43.47
CA SER A 342 -31.82 34.07 44.02
C SER A 342 -32.57 33.18 43.02
N SER A 343 -32.21 31.90 42.94
CA SER A 343 -33.20 30.83 42.85
C SER A 343 -32.64 29.51 43.39
N HIS A 344 -33.37 28.95 44.36
CA HIS A 344 -33.23 27.60 44.87
C HIS A 344 -33.61 26.57 43.80
N ASN A 345 -32.90 25.44 43.76
CA ASN A 345 -33.57 24.15 43.63
C ASN A 345 -32.69 23.02 44.20
N GLU A 346 -33.20 22.37 45.24
CA GLU A 346 -32.72 21.08 45.75
C GLU A 346 -33.34 19.94 44.94
N GLY A 347 -32.62 18.82 44.81
CA GLY A 347 -33.28 17.53 44.61
C GLY A 347 -32.48 16.47 43.84
N LEU A 348 -31.94 15.50 44.61
CA LEU A 348 -31.89 14.06 44.32
C LEU A 348 -31.15 13.64 43.02
N GLY A 349 -29.97 13.01 43.05
CA GLY A 349 -29.70 11.72 43.70
C GLY A 349 -29.68 10.61 42.64
N HIS A 350 -28.50 10.05 42.33
CA HIS A 350 -28.28 8.60 42.14
C HIS A 350 -26.84 8.26 41.75
N ASN A 351 -26.31 7.27 42.45
CA ASN A 351 -25.08 6.53 42.19
C ASN A 351 -25.07 5.88 40.79
N SER A 352 -23.92 5.93 40.12
CA SER A 352 -23.26 4.78 39.45
C SER A 352 -21.94 5.25 38.84
N ARG A 353 -20.84 5.03 39.58
CA ARG A 353 -19.47 5.38 39.15
C ARG A 353 -18.88 4.16 38.47
N SER A 354 -19.03 4.06 37.15
CA SER A 354 -18.27 3.13 36.31
C SER A 354 -16.99 3.85 35.90
N ALA A 355 -15.84 3.27 36.27
CA ALA A 355 -14.53 3.77 35.90
C ALA A 355 -14.29 3.54 34.40
N GLU A 356 -14.46 4.58 33.60
CA GLU A 356 -13.89 4.64 32.24
C GLU A 356 -12.41 4.99 32.38
N VAL A 357 -11.55 3.98 32.21
CA VAL A 357 -10.12 4.17 32.01
C VAL A 357 -9.92 4.44 30.52
N GLU A 358 -10.00 5.71 30.13
CA GLU A 358 -9.67 6.17 28.77
C GLU A 358 -8.15 6.31 28.65
N GLY A 359 -7.51 5.24 28.14
CA GLY A 359 -6.08 5.18 27.85
C GLY A 359 -5.73 6.02 26.62
N TYR A 360 -4.91 7.02 26.87
CA TYR A 360 -4.60 8.17 26.04
C TYR A 360 -3.37 7.91 25.14
N TYR A 361 -3.46 7.82 23.80
CA TYR A 361 -2.27 7.96 22.92
C TYR A 361 -2.58 8.43 21.48
N ARG A 362 -1.91 9.52 21.08
CA ARG A 362 -1.87 10.12 19.73
C ARG A 362 -0.70 9.58 18.91
N SER A 363 -0.82 9.60 17.58
CA SER A 363 0.33 9.51 16.67
C SER A 363 0.33 10.70 15.71
N TYR A 364 1.44 11.43 15.69
CA TYR A 364 1.75 12.50 14.74
C TYR A 364 2.20 11.94 13.39
N CYS A 365 1.83 12.60 12.29
CA CYS A 365 2.72 12.88 11.14
C CYS A 365 1.98 13.76 10.12
N SER A 366 2.19 15.07 10.19
CA SER A 366 1.94 16.00 9.09
C SER A 366 3.16 16.90 8.96
N SER A 367 3.99 16.66 7.96
CA SER A 367 4.99 17.62 7.49
C SER A 367 4.45 18.29 6.22
N GLU A 368 3.94 19.52 6.36
CA GLU A 368 3.62 20.40 5.23
C GLU A 368 4.76 21.39 5.00
N VAL A 369 5.21 21.48 3.75
CA VAL A 369 5.97 22.62 3.22
C VAL A 369 4.97 23.55 2.54
N ASN A 370 4.76 24.73 3.11
CA ASN A 370 3.99 25.81 2.53
C ASN A 370 4.80 26.51 1.43
N GLN A 371 4.32 26.52 0.19
CA GLN A 371 4.68 27.54 -0.80
C GLN A 371 3.44 28.30 -1.23
N LYS A 372 3.40 29.55 -0.79
CA LYS A 372 2.42 30.58 -1.11
C LYS A 372 2.85 31.23 -2.43
N ALA A 373 2.04 31.10 -3.48
CA ALA A 373 2.17 31.89 -4.69
C ALA A 373 0.87 32.65 -4.94
N THR A 374 0.93 33.95 -4.68
CA THR A 374 0.06 34.99 -5.24
C THR A 374 0.41 35.22 -6.71
N ASN A 375 -0.61 35.40 -7.56
CA ASN A 375 -0.74 36.42 -8.62
C ASN A 375 -1.89 35.99 -9.54
N GLU A 376 -3.01 36.70 -9.48
CA GLU A 376 -3.35 37.91 -10.27
C GLU A 376 -3.79 37.58 -11.70
N SER A 377 -5.09 37.80 -11.86
CA SER A 377 -5.88 37.71 -13.07
C SER A 377 -5.40 38.66 -14.16
N SER A 378 -5.40 38.19 -15.40
CA SER A 378 -5.70 39.05 -16.55
C SER A 378 -6.52 38.29 -17.57
N ASN A 379 -7.76 38.76 -17.72
CA ASN A 379 -8.63 38.47 -18.85
C ASN A 379 -8.04 39.10 -20.11
N LEU A 380 -8.02 38.38 -21.22
CA LEU A 380 -8.17 38.99 -22.53
C LEU A 380 -8.75 37.96 -23.51
N SER A 381 -10.00 38.25 -23.85
CA SER A 381 -10.76 37.72 -24.98
C SER A 381 -10.12 38.13 -26.30
N GLU A 382 -9.99 37.20 -27.25
CA GLU A 382 -10.06 37.54 -28.66
C GLU A 382 -10.66 36.40 -29.50
N GLU A 383 -11.45 36.84 -30.46
CA GLU A 383 -12.42 36.13 -31.26
C GLU A 383 -11.81 35.75 -32.62
N LYS A 384 -12.38 34.72 -33.28
CA LYS A 384 -12.34 34.43 -34.73
C LYS A 384 -11.03 33.91 -35.36
N LYS A 385 -11.07 32.68 -35.88
CA LYS A 385 -11.54 32.36 -37.25
C LYS A 385 -11.38 30.88 -37.58
N GLU A 386 -12.44 30.31 -38.13
CA GLU A 386 -12.43 29.05 -38.88
C GLU A 386 -11.56 29.18 -40.14
N THR A 387 -10.70 28.19 -40.37
CA THR A 387 -10.37 27.73 -41.72
C THR A 387 -10.12 26.23 -41.70
N ASN A 388 -11.00 25.56 -42.42
CA ASN A 388 -10.88 24.24 -43.05
C ASN A 388 -9.48 24.05 -43.68
N ASN A 389 -8.83 22.89 -43.49
CA ASN A 389 -8.15 22.21 -44.60
C ASN A 389 -7.71 20.77 -44.27
N GLN A 390 -7.83 19.96 -45.32
CA GLN A 390 -7.65 18.53 -45.43
C GLN A 390 -6.20 18.05 -45.19
N GLY A 391 -6.13 16.84 -44.62
CA GLY A 391 -5.27 15.72 -45.02
C GLY A 391 -3.85 16.01 -45.52
N GLN A 392 -2.87 15.68 -44.69
CA GLN A 392 -1.54 15.34 -45.19
C GLN A 392 -0.86 14.32 -44.27
N GLU A 393 -0.60 13.13 -44.83
CA GLU A 393 0.34 12.14 -44.30
C GLU A 393 1.72 12.78 -44.13
N LEU A 394 2.33 12.59 -42.96
CA LEU A 394 3.71 12.99 -42.68
C LEU A 394 4.56 11.75 -42.41
N SER A 395 5.30 11.37 -43.44
CA SER A 395 6.50 10.55 -43.40
C SER A 395 7.64 11.37 -42.80
N PHE A 396 8.21 10.90 -41.69
CA PHE A 396 9.37 11.52 -41.05
C PHE A 396 10.67 11.03 -41.71
N THR A 397 11.30 11.90 -42.51
CA THR A 397 12.72 11.81 -42.84
C THR A 397 13.52 12.73 -41.93
N SER A 398 14.53 12.17 -41.27
CA SER A 398 15.48 12.88 -40.42
C SER A 398 16.34 13.84 -41.24
N SER A 399 16.49 15.07 -40.75
CA SER A 399 17.47 16.03 -41.24
C SER A 399 17.84 17.00 -40.13
N GLU A 400 19.13 16.95 -39.79
CA GLU A 400 20.02 18.00 -39.27
C GLU A 400 19.40 19.36 -38.88
N TYR A 401 19.61 19.74 -37.62
CA TYR A 401 19.81 21.13 -37.22
C TYR A 401 20.94 21.23 -36.20
N SER A 402 21.97 21.96 -36.59
CA SER A 402 23.05 22.51 -35.78
C SER A 402 22.62 23.82 -35.11
N ASP A 403 23.25 24.08 -33.95
CA ASP A 403 23.40 25.36 -33.25
C ASP A 403 22.17 26.02 -32.61
N ALA A 404 21.95 25.69 -31.33
CA ALA A 404 21.42 26.63 -30.35
C ALA A 404 22.04 26.34 -28.97
N ASN A 405 23.05 27.14 -28.61
CA ASN A 405 23.72 27.11 -27.32
C ASN A 405 22.82 27.79 -26.27
N ALA A 406 21.76 27.09 -25.84
CA ALA A 406 20.96 27.44 -24.69
C ALA A 406 21.24 26.40 -23.62
N THR A 407 21.97 26.79 -22.57
CA THR A 407 22.25 25.95 -21.40
C THR A 407 20.95 25.73 -20.62
N THR A 408 20.09 24.86 -21.12
CA THR A 408 19.04 24.22 -20.33
C THR A 408 19.74 23.53 -19.17
N LYS A 409 19.55 24.03 -17.94
CA LYS A 409 19.87 23.27 -16.74
C LYS A 409 19.03 21.99 -16.81
N ILE A 410 19.65 20.92 -17.30
CA ILE A 410 19.08 19.58 -17.24
C ILE A 410 18.90 19.31 -15.75
N ASP A 411 17.65 19.16 -15.32
CA ASP A 411 17.32 18.71 -13.98
C ASP A 411 17.97 17.34 -13.78
N LEU A 412 19.14 17.29 -13.14
CA LEU A 412 19.74 16.01 -12.76
C LEU A 412 18.74 15.29 -11.83
N PRO A 413 18.55 13.97 -12.01
CA PRO A 413 17.70 13.18 -11.13
C PRO A 413 18.20 13.30 -9.69
N ASP A 414 17.28 13.62 -8.77
CA ASP A 414 17.50 13.62 -7.32
C ASP A 414 17.33 12.19 -6.80
N PRO A 415 18.28 11.59 -6.06
CA PRO A 415 19.52 12.18 -5.51
C PRO A 415 20.73 12.18 -6.46
N ASN A 416 21.64 13.14 -6.23
CA ASN A 416 22.99 13.09 -6.81
C ASN A 416 23.80 12.01 -6.09
N VAL A 417 24.31 11.02 -6.83
CA VAL A 417 24.97 9.84 -6.27
C VAL A 417 26.47 9.92 -6.56
N LEU A 418 27.30 9.85 -5.50
CA LEU A 418 28.75 9.82 -5.58
C LEU A 418 29.28 8.53 -4.93
N GLN A 419 30.13 7.79 -5.65
CA GLN A 419 30.88 6.67 -5.08
C GLN A 419 32.27 7.14 -4.66
N HIS A 420 32.66 6.88 -3.42
CA HIS A 420 33.97 7.21 -2.89
C HIS A 420 34.99 6.10 -3.20
N ALA A 421 36.28 6.45 -3.17
CA ALA A 421 37.37 5.52 -3.48
C ALA A 421 37.48 4.35 -2.48
N ASP A 422 36.95 4.51 -1.27
CA ASP A 422 36.88 3.48 -0.24
C ASP A 422 35.74 2.48 -0.45
N GLY A 423 34.89 2.68 -1.47
CA GLY A 423 33.74 1.84 -1.78
C GLY A 423 32.43 2.29 -1.11
N SER A 424 32.45 3.35 -0.30
CA SER A 424 31.24 3.95 0.26
C SER A 424 30.46 4.75 -0.78
N TRP A 425 29.17 4.98 -0.50
CA TRP A 425 28.26 5.74 -1.36
C TRP A 425 27.71 6.95 -0.62
N GLU A 426 27.62 8.08 -1.30
CA GLU A 426 26.99 9.31 -0.83
C GLU A 426 25.83 9.68 -1.75
N TYR A 427 24.68 9.98 -1.16
CA TYR A 427 23.47 10.42 -1.82
C TYR A 427 23.16 11.83 -1.33
N GLN A 428 23.29 12.83 -2.19
CA GLN A 428 22.98 14.23 -1.89
C GLN A 428 21.61 14.58 -2.45
N TYR A 429 20.70 15.02 -1.58
CA TYR A 429 19.34 15.36 -1.95
C TYR A 429 19.19 16.86 -2.20
N ARG A 430 18.21 17.26 -3.01
CA ARG A 430 17.98 18.70 -3.33
C ARG A 430 17.62 19.56 -2.12
N ASN A 431 17.07 18.95 -1.06
CA ASN A 431 16.75 19.64 0.19
C ASN A 431 17.98 19.87 1.10
N GLY A 432 19.18 19.41 0.69
CA GLY A 432 20.40 19.52 1.47
C GLY A 432 20.68 18.31 2.38
N ASP A 433 19.75 17.36 2.47
CA ASP A 433 19.99 16.13 3.21
C ASP A 433 21.07 15.30 2.52
N GLN A 434 21.79 14.50 3.31
CA GLN A 434 22.82 13.60 2.81
C GLN A 434 22.65 12.21 3.44
N THR A 435 22.72 11.17 2.62
CA THR A 435 22.82 9.79 3.09
C THR A 435 24.18 9.22 2.71
N PHE A 436 24.90 8.66 3.67
CA PHE A 436 26.13 7.90 3.45
C PHE A 436 25.86 6.42 3.71
N VAL A 437 26.32 5.55 2.82
CA VAL A 437 26.32 4.10 2.99
C VAL A 437 27.77 3.65 3.02
N LEU A 438 28.23 3.27 4.21
CA LEU A 438 29.60 2.82 4.46
C LEU A 438 29.76 1.37 4.00
N THR A 439 31.01 0.94 3.79
CA THR A 439 31.34 -0.41 3.30
C THR A 439 31.02 -1.54 4.28
N ASP A 440 30.92 -1.22 5.57
CA ASP A 440 30.47 -2.15 6.61
C ASP A 440 28.95 -2.35 6.62
N GLY A 441 28.20 -1.59 5.81
CA GLY A 441 26.73 -1.60 5.77
C GLY A 441 26.05 -0.57 6.66
N THR A 442 26.82 0.18 7.46
CA THR A 442 26.31 1.28 8.29
C THR A 442 25.77 2.41 7.41
N LYS A 443 24.61 2.96 7.78
CA LYS A 443 23.96 4.08 7.06
C LYS A 443 23.92 5.32 7.93
N VAL A 444 24.42 6.44 7.42
CA VAL A 444 24.41 7.74 8.12
C VAL A 444 23.53 8.71 7.35
N PHE A 445 22.46 9.18 7.98
CA PHE A 445 21.54 10.18 7.47
C PHE A 445 21.84 11.51 8.16
N LYS A 446 22.27 12.51 7.41
CA LYS A 446 22.44 13.89 7.89
C LYS A 446 21.26 14.70 7.38
N THR A 447 20.39 15.11 8.28
CA THR A 447 19.27 16.01 8.01
C THR A 447 19.44 17.31 8.79
N GLU A 448 18.63 18.32 8.48
CA GLU A 448 18.66 19.59 9.21
C GLU A 448 18.34 19.36 10.71
N GLY A 449 19.38 19.40 11.55
CA GLY A 449 19.25 19.33 13.01
C GLY A 449 19.39 17.96 13.65
N VAL A 450 19.70 16.89 12.89
CA VAL A 450 20.03 15.57 13.48
C VAL A 450 20.90 14.73 12.53
N THR A 451 21.86 14.01 13.09
CA THR A 451 22.57 12.93 12.39
C THR A 451 22.06 11.60 12.91
N THR A 452 21.51 10.76 12.04
CA THR A 452 21.02 9.42 12.38
C THR A 452 21.97 8.37 11.79
N THR A 453 22.54 7.52 12.63
CA THR A 453 23.41 6.40 12.21
C THR A 453 22.72 5.07 12.51
N VAL A 454 22.36 4.33 11.46
CA VAL A 454 21.82 2.96 11.57
C VAL A 454 22.95 1.98 11.36
N ARG A 455 23.27 1.22 12.40
CA ARG A 455 24.34 0.20 12.39
C ARG A 455 23.80 -1.14 11.89
N THR A 456 24.70 -2.02 11.49
CA THR A 456 24.36 -3.36 10.97
C THR A 456 23.79 -4.32 12.01
N ASP A 457 24.00 -4.06 13.29
CA ASP A 457 23.38 -4.80 14.40
C ASP A 457 21.91 -4.40 14.65
N GLY A 458 21.38 -3.44 13.89
CA GLY A 458 20.04 -2.89 14.02
C GLY A 458 19.91 -1.75 15.03
N SER A 459 20.98 -1.39 15.74
CA SER A 459 20.97 -0.22 16.62
C SER A 459 20.96 1.08 15.83
N THR A 460 20.30 2.10 16.39
CA THR A 460 20.15 3.42 15.77
C THR A 460 20.63 4.50 16.73
N LEU A 461 21.58 5.33 16.28
CA LEU A 461 22.14 6.44 17.03
C LEU A 461 21.64 7.76 16.44
N PHE A 462 21.08 8.65 17.26
CA PHE A 462 20.68 10.00 16.91
C PHE A 462 21.58 11.00 17.62
N GLU A 463 22.25 11.87 16.87
CA GLU A 463 23.12 12.93 17.38
C GLU A 463 22.53 14.28 17.04
N TYR A 464 22.27 15.09 18.07
CA TYR A 464 21.67 16.41 17.92
C TYR A 464 22.73 17.51 18.06
N PRO A 465 22.57 18.66 17.37
CA PRO A 465 23.50 19.80 17.45
C PRO A 465 23.69 20.38 18.86
N ASN A 466 22.72 20.16 19.76
CA ASN A 466 22.82 20.59 21.16
C ASN A 466 23.76 19.70 22.01
N GLY A 467 24.34 18.64 21.44
CA GLY A 467 25.20 17.69 22.12
C GLY A 467 24.46 16.52 22.79
N SER A 468 23.13 16.47 22.70
CA SER A 468 22.37 15.30 23.16
C SER A 468 22.47 14.16 22.15
N VAL A 469 22.48 12.93 22.67
CA VAL A 469 22.64 11.70 21.89
C VAL A 469 21.61 10.68 22.36
N ILE A 470 20.89 10.03 21.43
CA ILE A 470 19.96 8.94 21.73
C ILE A 470 20.46 7.68 21.03
N LEU A 471 20.68 6.60 21.77
CA LEU A 471 21.02 5.29 21.22
C LEU A 471 19.86 4.31 21.49
N ASP A 472 19.20 3.92 20.42
CA ASP A 472 18.21 2.83 20.42
C ASP A 472 18.95 1.53 20.09
N ARG A 473 19.06 0.64 21.06
CA ARG A 473 19.72 -0.66 20.90
C ARG A 473 18.74 -1.70 20.32
N SER A 474 19.30 -2.74 19.70
CA SER A 474 18.50 -3.82 19.10
C SER A 474 17.81 -4.74 20.13
N ASP A 475 18.16 -4.63 21.41
CA ASP A 475 17.49 -5.31 22.54
C ASP A 475 16.27 -4.54 23.07
N GLY A 476 15.94 -3.37 22.50
CA GLY A 476 14.78 -2.56 22.90
C GLY A 476 15.06 -1.54 24.00
N ILE A 477 16.33 -1.37 24.40
CA ILE A 477 16.74 -0.36 25.38
C ILE A 477 17.10 0.96 24.66
N ARG A 478 16.55 2.08 25.16
CA ARG A 478 16.90 3.45 24.76
C ARG A 478 17.83 4.09 25.79
N ILE A 479 18.99 4.57 25.34
CA ILE A 479 19.93 5.34 26.17
C ILE A 479 19.95 6.78 25.66
N THR A 480 19.51 7.73 26.49
CA THR A 480 19.58 9.17 26.19
C THR A 480 20.73 9.79 26.99
N THR A 481 21.72 10.35 26.32
CA THR A 481 22.81 11.13 26.93
C THR A 481 22.57 12.61 26.67
N TYR A 482 22.49 13.40 27.74
CA TYR A 482 22.26 14.84 27.69
C TYR A 482 23.58 15.61 27.47
N PRO A 483 23.51 16.90 27.09
CA PRO A 483 24.70 17.70 26.81
C PRO A 483 25.65 17.88 28.01
N ASP A 484 25.15 17.68 29.23
CA ASP A 484 25.94 17.73 30.47
C ASP A 484 26.69 16.40 30.76
N GLY A 485 26.54 15.39 29.90
CA GLY A 485 27.13 14.06 30.03
C GLY A 485 26.33 13.10 30.92
N THR A 486 25.19 13.52 31.47
CA THR A 486 24.31 12.60 32.20
C THR A 486 23.56 11.69 31.23
N SER A 487 23.29 10.45 31.64
CA SER A 487 22.58 9.47 30.80
C SER A 487 21.36 8.89 31.52
N LYS A 488 20.29 8.64 30.77
CA LYS A 488 19.06 7.98 31.21
C LYS A 488 18.80 6.76 30.32
N GLU A 489 18.48 5.63 30.93
CA GLU A 489 18.15 4.37 30.26
C GLU A 489 16.66 4.07 30.45
N GLU A 490 15.98 3.70 29.36
CA GLU A 490 14.54 3.38 29.31
C GLU A 490 14.31 2.10 28.49
N ASP A 491 13.43 1.20 28.95
CA ASP A 491 12.99 0.04 28.17
C ASP A 491 11.80 0.46 27.30
N ILE A 492 11.92 0.34 25.97
CA ILE A 492 10.87 0.76 25.02
C ILE A 492 9.72 -0.27 24.99
N ASN A 493 9.94 -1.48 25.50
CA ASN A 493 8.96 -2.57 25.43
C ASN A 493 8.12 -2.75 26.71
N SER A 494 8.37 -1.97 27.77
CA SER A 494 7.61 -1.98 29.02
C SER A 494 6.40 -1.07 28.97
#